data_AF-A0ABD5YXP4-F1
#
_entry.id   AF-A0ABD5YXP4-F1
#
_cell.length_a   1.000
_cell.length_b   1.000
_cell.length_c   1.000
_cell.angle_alpha   90.00
_cell.angle_beta   90.00
_cell.angle_gamma   90.00
#
_symmetry.space_group_name_H-M   'P 1'
#
loop_
_entity.id
_entity.type
_entity.pdbx_description
1 polymer ?
#
loop_
_entity_poly.entity_id
_entity_poly.type
_entity_poly.pdbx_seq_one_letter_code
_entity_poly.pdbx_strand_id
1 'polypeptide(L)'
;MFNINDSNSDPEPIVEYVRTVQSLPDPYRRLVEGLYVDTLDRDWRTLLQRFERDRVGRVIEWWVTNERFLPADLTADIDRTKARRLVEVSKVNNALSIASADPIDWKTEVDSVTANVQWQDVVPAELQIDSSTDTRWLELSSTSFEDRLSLWLDRIQNEASNDDLPAFLEEYIRTGSLQTKTDREFRADSMSRAGDVSKDAERDFSILQTSSSSGGSSRKSSIQEKGQNVSGSVHQDSGGYPTKGRGEDAEIATAIKILDDLTEWIKRDPETHYDRFVEHIYSLYEEQSERDYAWHKSDVWEEQILDLLESSLTADDIEARFLSWRTDLEQGSLDDSSLFRMLDVSQEDGPGFDMIDPLGPTRQDGTADRELTSSPIEVKAVGRDPPYSIRLTTNEYQQCLKFVTTPGRDYVLRLVYVPESDNRVANATLQQDIVLESKADLRELIPLREFERNVRQGTISLDIG
;
A
#
# COMPACT_ATOMS: atom_id res chain seq x y z
N MET A 1 -42.79 -16.42 31.43
CA MET A 1 -43.99 -17.04 30.82
C MET A 1 -44.77 -15.95 30.11
N PHE A 2 -44.76 -15.92 28.78
CA PHE A 2 -45.68 -15.10 28.00
C PHE A 2 -47.07 -15.75 28.05
N ASN A 3 -48.07 -15.01 28.50
CA ASN A 3 -49.43 -15.51 28.67
C ASN A 3 -50.22 -15.18 27.39
N ILE A 4 -50.45 -16.17 26.53
CA ILE A 4 -51.05 -16.00 25.18
C ILE A 4 -52.58 -15.95 25.21
N ASN A 5 -53.20 -16.00 26.40
CA ASN A 5 -54.65 -16.05 26.50
C ASN A 5 -55.36 -14.69 26.27
N ASP A 6 -54.62 -13.60 26.02
CA ASP A 6 -55.17 -12.34 25.50
C ASP A 6 -54.80 -12.16 24.03
N SER A 7 -55.32 -13.04 23.19
CA SER A 7 -55.26 -12.88 21.74
C SER A 7 -56.39 -11.98 21.27
N ASN A 8 -56.05 -10.71 21.02
CA ASN A 8 -56.72 -9.94 19.96
C ASN A 8 -55.86 -8.84 19.32
N SER A 9 -54.54 -8.83 19.53
CA SER A 9 -53.69 -7.78 18.94
C SER A 9 -52.23 -8.16 18.68
N ASP A 10 -51.85 -9.45 18.68
CA ASP A 10 -50.48 -9.84 18.35
C ASP A 10 -50.36 -10.29 16.87
N PRO A 11 -49.32 -9.84 16.13
CA PRO A 11 -49.13 -10.18 14.72
C PRO A 11 -48.88 -11.69 14.53
N GLU A 12 -49.45 -12.28 13.46
CA GLU A 12 -49.42 -13.72 13.12
C GLU A 12 -48.08 -14.46 13.38
N PRO A 13 -46.90 -13.89 13.08
CA PRO A 13 -45.60 -14.55 13.31
C PRO A 13 -45.32 -14.89 14.77
N ILE A 14 -45.84 -14.10 15.72
CA ILE A 14 -45.60 -14.28 17.16
C ILE A 14 -46.43 -15.46 17.69
N VAL A 15 -47.67 -15.60 17.23
CA VAL A 15 -48.55 -16.71 17.64
C VAL A 15 -48.04 -18.05 17.11
N GLU A 16 -47.55 -18.08 15.87
CA GLU A 16 -46.91 -19.26 15.27
C GLU A 16 -45.60 -19.62 15.99
N TYR A 17 -44.79 -18.62 16.34
CA TYR A 17 -43.57 -18.80 17.11
C TYR A 17 -43.84 -19.44 18.47
N VAL A 18 -44.73 -18.86 19.27
CA VAL A 18 -44.96 -19.35 20.63
C VAL A 18 -45.60 -20.75 20.62
N ARG A 19 -46.49 -21.03 19.66
CA ARG A 19 -47.05 -22.38 19.48
C ARG A 19 -45.98 -23.41 19.09
N THR A 20 -45.02 -23.01 18.24
CA THR A 20 -43.86 -23.85 17.87
C THR A 20 -42.97 -24.13 19.08
N VAL A 21 -42.62 -23.12 19.87
CA VAL A 21 -41.81 -23.26 21.10
C VAL A 21 -42.51 -24.14 22.15
N GLN A 22 -43.82 -23.98 22.33
CA GLN A 22 -44.62 -24.79 23.25
C GLN A 22 -44.75 -26.26 22.83
N SER A 23 -44.57 -26.58 21.55
CA SER A 23 -44.58 -27.97 21.05
C SER A 23 -43.24 -28.69 21.22
N LEU A 24 -42.18 -27.97 21.57
CA LEU A 24 -40.85 -28.56 21.76
C LEU A 24 -40.80 -29.45 23.02
N PRO A 25 -40.00 -30.53 23.02
CA PRO A 25 -39.75 -31.29 24.23
C PRO A 25 -39.15 -30.40 25.33
N ASP A 26 -39.51 -30.67 26.58
CA ASP A 26 -39.18 -29.87 27.78
C ASP A 26 -37.76 -29.25 27.84
N PRO A 27 -36.66 -29.96 27.55
CA PRO A 27 -35.34 -29.35 27.65
C PRO A 27 -35.11 -28.23 26.61
N TYR A 28 -35.64 -28.37 25.39
CA TYR A 28 -35.51 -27.36 24.34
C TYR A 28 -36.38 -26.13 24.61
N ARG A 29 -37.58 -26.35 25.17
CA ARG A 29 -38.47 -25.27 25.57
C ARG A 29 -37.85 -24.42 26.68
N ARG A 30 -37.21 -25.04 27.68
CA ARG A 30 -36.55 -24.32 28.78
C ARG A 30 -35.36 -23.47 28.32
N LEU A 31 -34.62 -23.91 27.30
CA LEU A 31 -33.55 -23.12 26.70
C LEU A 31 -34.13 -21.88 26.03
N VAL A 32 -35.12 -22.05 25.15
CA VAL A 32 -35.75 -20.94 24.44
C VAL A 32 -36.41 -19.97 25.43
N GLU A 33 -37.15 -20.47 26.42
CA GLU A 33 -37.75 -19.63 27.47
C GLU A 33 -36.68 -18.85 28.27
N GLY A 34 -35.53 -19.48 28.56
CA GLY A 34 -34.42 -18.85 29.27
C GLY A 34 -33.81 -17.65 28.52
N LEU A 35 -33.87 -17.63 27.18
CA LEU A 35 -33.38 -16.50 26.37
C LEU A 35 -34.24 -15.23 26.50
N TYR A 36 -35.48 -15.36 26.96
CA TYR A 36 -36.43 -14.24 27.09
C TYR A 36 -36.75 -13.89 28.55
N VAL A 37 -36.19 -14.59 29.53
CA VAL A 37 -36.31 -14.22 30.94
C VAL A 37 -35.21 -13.21 31.27
N ASP A 38 -35.59 -12.05 31.81
CA ASP A 38 -34.71 -10.93 32.09
C ASP A 38 -33.82 -11.20 33.32
N THR A 39 -32.89 -12.14 33.18
CA THR A 39 -31.85 -12.46 34.16
C THR A 39 -30.46 -12.13 33.59
N LEU A 40 -29.52 -11.82 34.49
CA LEU A 40 -28.17 -11.33 34.21
C LEU A 40 -27.29 -12.25 33.32
N ASP A 41 -27.66 -13.51 33.09
CA ASP A 41 -26.99 -14.43 32.16
C ASP A 41 -27.75 -14.51 30.82
N ARG A 42 -27.58 -13.50 29.96
CA ARG A 42 -28.10 -13.52 28.58
C ARG A 42 -27.23 -14.32 27.60
N ASP A 43 -26.08 -14.86 28.04
CA ASP A 43 -25.25 -15.69 27.17
C ASP A 43 -25.84 -17.09 27.03
N TRP A 44 -26.42 -17.32 25.86
CA TRP A 44 -27.03 -18.57 25.51
C TRP A 44 -26.04 -19.73 25.41
N ARG A 45 -24.75 -19.46 25.19
CA ARG A 45 -23.70 -20.48 25.17
C ARG A 45 -23.54 -21.13 26.55
N THR A 46 -23.69 -20.34 27.61
CA THR A 46 -23.73 -20.84 29.00
C THR A 46 -24.95 -21.72 29.24
N LEU A 47 -26.09 -21.43 28.60
CA LEU A 47 -27.28 -22.27 28.70
C LEU A 47 -27.13 -23.59 27.91
N LEU A 48 -26.43 -23.59 26.77
CA LEU A 48 -26.12 -24.82 26.03
C LEU A 48 -25.24 -25.79 26.82
N GLN A 49 -24.33 -25.30 27.64
CA GLN A 49 -23.48 -26.15 28.50
C GLN A 49 -24.28 -27.01 29.50
N ARG A 50 -25.57 -26.69 29.73
CA ARG A 50 -26.46 -27.46 30.61
C ARG A 50 -27.03 -28.72 29.95
N PHE A 51 -26.81 -28.92 28.66
CA PHE A 51 -27.25 -30.10 27.92
C PHE A 51 -26.16 -31.16 27.86
N GLU A 52 -26.57 -32.44 27.81
CA GLU A 52 -25.66 -33.55 27.51
C GLU A 52 -25.03 -33.33 26.12
N ARG A 53 -23.74 -33.67 25.95
CA ARG A 53 -22.95 -33.37 24.73
C ARG A 53 -23.63 -33.87 23.44
N ASP A 54 -24.24 -35.05 23.47
CA ASP A 54 -24.94 -35.66 22.33
C ASP A 54 -26.27 -34.94 21.99
N ARG A 55 -26.81 -34.16 22.92
CA ARG A 55 -28.04 -33.37 22.73
C ARG A 55 -27.76 -31.95 22.25
N VAL A 56 -26.60 -31.37 22.59
CA VAL A 56 -26.17 -30.05 22.12
C VAL A 56 -26.24 -29.95 20.59
N GLY A 57 -25.80 -31.01 19.90
CA GLY A 57 -25.83 -31.06 18.45
C GLY A 57 -27.23 -30.88 17.84
N ARG A 58 -28.23 -31.59 18.40
CA ARG A 58 -29.63 -31.50 17.97
C ARG A 58 -30.27 -30.15 18.30
N VAL A 59 -29.86 -29.54 19.42
CA VAL A 59 -30.32 -28.20 19.81
C VAL A 59 -29.84 -27.18 18.79
N ILE A 60 -28.56 -27.20 18.43
CA ILE A 60 -27.96 -26.27 17.45
C ILE A 60 -28.58 -26.46 16.06
N GLU A 61 -28.80 -27.71 15.61
CA GLU A 61 -29.45 -27.98 14.32
C GLU A 61 -30.89 -27.43 14.28
N TRP A 62 -31.65 -27.65 15.37
CA TRP A 62 -32.98 -27.08 15.49
C TRP A 62 -32.93 -25.55 15.50
N TRP A 63 -31.95 -24.97 16.18
CA TRP A 63 -31.75 -23.52 16.26
C TRP A 63 -31.50 -22.91 14.88
N VAL A 64 -30.53 -23.42 14.13
CA VAL A 64 -30.19 -22.93 12.78
C VAL A 64 -31.40 -23.06 11.85
N THR A 65 -32.12 -24.19 11.91
CA THR A 65 -33.33 -24.41 11.09
C THR A 65 -34.44 -23.38 11.38
N ASN A 66 -34.49 -22.86 12.60
CA ASN A 66 -35.54 -21.96 13.07
C ASN A 66 -35.04 -20.52 13.29
N GLU A 67 -33.85 -20.15 12.77
CA GLU A 67 -33.15 -18.86 12.97
C GLU A 67 -34.09 -17.64 12.82
N ARG A 68 -34.99 -17.67 11.82
CA ARG A 68 -35.97 -16.61 11.53
C ARG A 68 -36.89 -16.23 12.70
N PHE A 69 -36.99 -17.10 13.70
CA PHE A 69 -37.84 -16.93 14.86
C PHE A 69 -37.09 -16.53 16.13
N LEU A 70 -35.79 -16.29 16.03
CA LEU A 70 -34.93 -15.95 17.16
C LEU A 70 -34.53 -14.47 17.10
N PRO A 71 -34.24 -13.85 18.25
CA PRO A 71 -33.71 -12.49 18.30
C PRO A 71 -32.45 -12.37 17.44
N ALA A 72 -32.38 -11.34 16.60
CA ALA A 72 -31.28 -11.10 15.65
C ALA A 72 -29.91 -10.98 16.34
N ASP A 73 -29.94 -10.58 17.61
CA ASP A 73 -28.78 -10.25 18.45
C ASP A 73 -28.04 -11.50 18.95
N LEU A 74 -28.64 -12.69 18.85
CA LEU A 74 -28.07 -13.92 19.44
C LEU A 74 -26.96 -14.57 18.58
N THR A 75 -26.88 -14.24 17.29
CA THR A 75 -25.94 -14.90 16.35
C THR A 75 -24.81 -13.97 15.87
N ALA A 76 -24.65 -12.80 16.48
CA ALA A 76 -23.84 -11.71 15.93
C ALA A 76 -22.33 -11.80 16.22
N ASP A 77 -21.87 -12.69 17.10
CA ASP A 77 -20.50 -12.57 17.63
C ASP A 77 -19.41 -13.02 16.65
N ILE A 78 -19.72 -13.82 15.63
CA ILE A 78 -18.76 -14.18 14.58
C ILE A 78 -19.42 -13.96 13.22
N ASP A 79 -18.86 -13.03 12.45
CA ASP A 79 -19.30 -12.81 11.08
C ASP A 79 -19.03 -14.09 10.25
N ARG A 80 -20.09 -14.65 9.64
CA ARG A 80 -20.01 -15.83 8.75
C ARG A 80 -18.95 -15.66 7.67
N THR A 81 -18.69 -14.43 7.25
CA THR A 81 -17.67 -14.08 6.25
C THR A 81 -16.26 -14.39 6.75
N LYS A 82 -15.96 -14.09 8.02
CA LYS A 82 -14.64 -14.37 8.64
C LYS A 82 -14.45 -15.87 8.87
N ALA A 83 -15.49 -16.55 9.36
CA ALA A 83 -15.48 -18.00 9.52
C ALA A 83 -15.25 -18.72 8.18
N ARG A 84 -15.91 -18.25 7.10
CA ARG A 84 -15.70 -18.75 5.75
C ARG A 84 -14.25 -18.64 5.30
N ARG A 85 -13.65 -17.45 5.41
CA ARG A 85 -12.27 -17.20 4.99
C ARG A 85 -11.27 -18.02 5.79
N LEU A 86 -11.46 -18.15 7.09
CA LEU A 86 -10.62 -19.00 7.93
C LEU A 86 -10.69 -20.48 7.52
N VAL A 87 -11.87 -20.97 7.12
CA VAL A 87 -12.03 -22.34 6.58
C VAL A 87 -11.36 -22.48 5.22
N GLU A 88 -11.43 -21.47 4.34
CA GLU A 88 -10.74 -21.49 3.05
C GLU A 88 -9.23 -21.63 3.26
N VAL A 89 -8.67 -20.80 4.13
CA VAL A 89 -7.25 -20.85 4.50
C VAL A 89 -6.89 -22.21 5.14
N SER A 90 -7.71 -22.72 6.05
CA SER A 90 -7.47 -24.05 6.65
C SER A 90 -7.50 -25.19 5.61
N LYS A 91 -8.37 -25.11 4.60
CA LYS A 91 -8.38 -26.11 3.51
C LYS A 91 -7.12 -26.02 2.66
N VAL A 92 -6.67 -24.81 2.36
CA VAL A 92 -5.42 -24.58 1.62
C VAL A 92 -4.24 -25.10 2.44
N ASN A 93 -4.18 -24.84 3.75
CA ASN A 93 -3.16 -25.40 4.64
C ASN A 93 -3.08 -26.94 4.59
N ASN A 94 -4.21 -27.63 4.49
CA ASN A 94 -4.21 -29.09 4.37
C ASN A 94 -3.67 -29.57 3.01
N ALA A 95 -3.67 -28.71 1.99
CA ALA A 95 -3.23 -29.02 0.63
C ALA A 95 -1.79 -28.55 0.33
N LEU A 96 -1.44 -27.35 0.79
CA LEU A 96 -0.13 -26.70 0.71
C LEU A 96 0.60 -26.82 2.05
N SER A 97 1.81 -27.37 2.04
CA SER A 97 2.66 -27.37 3.25
C SER A 97 3.08 -25.94 3.62
N ILE A 98 2.69 -25.45 4.81
CA ILE A 98 3.03 -24.10 5.34
C ILE A 98 4.53 -23.79 5.24
N ALA A 99 5.40 -24.78 5.46
CA ALA A 99 6.83 -24.57 5.55
C ALA A 99 7.51 -24.04 4.27
N SER A 100 6.86 -24.15 3.10
CA SER A 100 7.48 -23.85 1.80
C SER A 100 6.66 -22.92 0.90
N ALA A 101 5.54 -22.39 1.37
CA ALA A 101 4.56 -21.74 0.52
C ALA A 101 4.64 -20.21 0.61
N ASP A 102 4.76 -19.56 -0.55
CA ASP A 102 4.83 -18.11 -0.73
C ASP A 102 3.42 -17.46 -0.64
N PRO A 103 3.27 -16.21 -0.15
CA PRO A 103 1.99 -15.50 -0.19
C PRO A 103 1.26 -15.52 -1.54
N ILE A 104 1.98 -15.54 -2.67
CA ILE A 104 1.42 -15.64 -4.03
C ILE A 104 0.77 -17.02 -4.27
N ASP A 105 1.41 -18.10 -3.84
CA ASP A 105 0.88 -19.46 -3.94
C ASP A 105 -0.37 -19.60 -3.07
N TRP A 106 -0.31 -19.05 -1.85
CA TRP A 106 -1.45 -19.01 -0.95
C TRP A 106 -2.63 -18.24 -1.52
N LYS A 107 -2.39 -17.09 -2.14
CA LYS A 107 -3.46 -16.33 -2.82
C LYS A 107 -4.15 -17.17 -3.88
N THR A 108 -3.36 -17.77 -4.76
CA THR A 108 -3.87 -18.56 -5.88
C THR A 108 -4.73 -19.72 -5.40
N GLU A 109 -4.25 -20.46 -4.39
CA GLU A 109 -4.99 -21.60 -3.85
C GLU A 109 -6.22 -21.15 -3.04
N VAL A 110 -6.13 -20.09 -2.25
CA VAL A 110 -7.27 -19.54 -1.49
C VAL A 110 -8.37 -19.06 -2.43
N ASP A 111 -8.02 -18.33 -3.50
CA ASP A 111 -8.97 -17.86 -4.53
C ASP A 111 -9.67 -19.03 -5.25
N SER A 112 -9.02 -20.20 -5.32
CA SER A 112 -9.59 -21.40 -5.93
C SER A 112 -10.56 -22.15 -4.99
N VAL A 113 -10.44 -21.95 -3.68
CA VAL A 113 -11.26 -22.63 -2.67
C VAL A 113 -12.48 -21.78 -2.37
N THR A 114 -13.65 -22.30 -2.70
CA THR A 114 -14.91 -21.74 -2.21
C THR A 114 -15.40 -22.55 -1.00
N ALA A 115 -15.47 -21.94 0.19
CA ALA A 115 -16.11 -22.55 1.34
C ALA A 115 -17.54 -22.02 1.52
N ASN A 116 -18.46 -22.90 1.90
CA ASN A 116 -19.78 -22.49 2.39
C ASN A 116 -19.91 -22.97 3.82
N VAL A 117 -19.76 -22.04 4.77
CA VAL A 117 -19.75 -22.35 6.20
C VAL A 117 -21.13 -22.10 6.79
N GLN A 118 -21.70 -23.14 7.39
CA GLN A 118 -22.93 -23.09 8.16
C GLN A 118 -22.59 -23.06 9.66
N TRP A 119 -23.46 -22.42 10.45
CA TRP A 119 -23.30 -22.32 11.90
C TRP A 119 -23.20 -23.66 12.63
N GLN A 120 -23.83 -24.69 12.07
CA GLN A 120 -23.81 -26.06 12.59
C GLN A 120 -22.56 -26.85 12.19
N ASP A 121 -21.72 -26.32 11.30
CA ASP A 121 -20.49 -26.98 10.88
C ASP A 121 -19.48 -26.97 12.03
N VAL A 122 -18.69 -28.05 12.09
CA VAL A 122 -17.61 -28.21 13.06
C VAL A 122 -16.42 -27.36 12.62
N VAL A 123 -15.78 -26.69 13.58
CA VAL A 123 -14.54 -25.93 13.38
C VAL A 123 -13.43 -26.90 12.94
N PRO A 124 -12.62 -26.58 11.91
CA PRO A 124 -11.52 -27.43 11.47
C PRO A 124 -10.61 -27.88 12.62
N ALA A 125 -10.19 -29.14 12.61
CA ALA A 125 -9.47 -29.77 13.73
C ALA A 125 -8.21 -28.99 14.16
N GLU A 126 -7.50 -28.39 13.20
CA GLU A 126 -6.29 -27.59 13.44
C GLU A 126 -6.54 -26.24 14.14
N LEU A 127 -7.79 -25.79 14.18
CA LEU A 127 -8.28 -24.59 14.87
C LEU A 127 -9.02 -24.95 16.18
N GLN A 128 -9.06 -26.23 16.54
CA GLN A 128 -9.62 -26.70 17.80
C GLN A 128 -8.60 -26.61 18.94
N ILE A 129 -9.04 -26.11 20.10
CA ILE A 129 -8.20 -26.04 21.31
C ILE A 129 -8.10 -27.42 22.00
N ASP A 130 -9.17 -28.22 21.94
CA ASP A 130 -9.23 -29.58 22.52
C ASP A 130 -9.86 -30.56 21.53
N SER A 131 -9.13 -31.62 21.18
CA SER A 131 -9.56 -32.67 20.25
C SER A 131 -10.60 -33.62 20.84
N SER A 132 -10.93 -33.48 22.13
CA SER A 132 -11.94 -34.30 22.82
C SER A 132 -13.38 -33.81 22.63
N THR A 133 -13.57 -32.65 22.01
CA THR A 133 -14.90 -32.03 21.79
C THR A 133 -15.00 -31.31 20.43
N ASP A 134 -15.91 -31.77 19.58
CA ASP A 134 -16.27 -31.09 18.33
C ASP A 134 -16.96 -29.75 18.62
N THR A 135 -16.21 -28.65 18.49
CA THR A 135 -16.76 -27.29 18.63
C THR A 135 -17.36 -26.83 17.30
N ARG A 136 -18.58 -26.30 17.31
CA ARG A 136 -19.25 -25.73 16.13
C ARG A 136 -19.04 -24.22 16.05
N TRP A 137 -19.14 -23.65 14.84
CA TRP A 137 -18.95 -22.21 14.62
C TRP A 137 -19.86 -21.33 15.48
N LEU A 138 -21.10 -21.77 15.71
CA LEU A 138 -22.07 -21.03 16.51
C LEU A 138 -21.59 -20.87 17.97
N GLU A 139 -20.95 -21.89 18.50
CA GLU A 139 -20.49 -21.94 19.90
C GLU A 139 -19.31 -21.01 20.18
N LEU A 140 -18.67 -20.44 19.15
CA LEU A 140 -17.56 -19.52 19.31
C LEU A 140 -18.06 -18.07 19.56
N SER A 141 -17.42 -17.38 20.50
CA SER A 141 -17.54 -15.92 20.68
C SER A 141 -16.48 -15.19 19.85
N SER A 142 -16.61 -13.88 19.62
CA SER A 142 -15.56 -13.11 18.93
C SER A 142 -14.20 -13.27 19.61
N THR A 143 -14.15 -13.17 20.93
CA THR A 143 -12.90 -13.35 21.70
C THR A 143 -12.33 -14.75 21.51
N SER A 144 -13.17 -15.78 21.60
CA SER A 144 -12.72 -17.16 21.38
C SER A 144 -12.27 -17.45 19.95
N PHE A 145 -12.83 -16.73 18.97
CA PHE A 145 -12.38 -16.79 17.57
C PHE A 145 -11.00 -16.13 17.42
N GLU A 146 -10.82 -14.94 17.99
CA GLU A 146 -9.55 -14.21 17.95
C GLU A 146 -8.43 -14.99 18.65
N ASP A 147 -8.69 -15.55 19.84
CA ASP A 147 -7.71 -16.38 20.55
C ASP A 147 -7.25 -17.58 19.70
N ARG A 148 -8.18 -18.21 18.97
CA ARG A 148 -7.87 -19.34 18.08
C ARG A 148 -7.12 -18.91 16.84
N LEU A 149 -7.50 -17.78 16.25
CA LEU A 149 -6.81 -17.21 15.10
C LEU A 149 -5.36 -16.86 15.47
N SER A 150 -5.14 -16.19 16.59
CA SER A 150 -3.81 -15.85 17.08
C SER A 150 -2.95 -17.10 17.33
N LEU A 151 -3.47 -18.11 18.03
CA LEU A 151 -2.73 -19.37 18.24
C LEU A 151 -2.35 -20.07 16.93
N TRP A 152 -3.23 -20.00 15.93
CA TRP A 152 -2.99 -20.59 14.63
C TRP A 152 -1.97 -19.78 13.81
N LEU A 153 -2.04 -18.45 13.84
CA LEU A 153 -1.06 -17.56 13.21
C LEU A 153 0.31 -17.68 13.87
N ASP A 154 0.38 -17.77 15.20
CA ASP A 154 1.62 -18.02 15.95
C ASP A 154 2.25 -19.36 15.52
N ARG A 155 1.43 -20.39 15.33
CA ARG A 155 1.92 -21.67 14.79
C ARG A 155 2.50 -21.48 13.39
N ILE A 156 1.83 -20.75 12.52
CA ILE A 156 2.34 -20.46 11.17
C ILE A 156 3.63 -19.65 11.23
N GLN A 157 3.72 -18.61 12.04
CA GLN A 157 4.95 -17.82 12.20
C GLN A 157 6.14 -18.69 12.61
N ASN A 158 5.91 -19.73 13.42
CA ASN A 158 6.96 -20.64 13.85
C ASN A 158 7.29 -21.75 12.83
N GLU A 159 6.36 -22.08 11.93
CA GLU A 159 6.49 -23.17 10.95
C GLU A 159 6.80 -22.69 9.53
N ALA A 160 6.46 -21.45 9.19
CA ALA A 160 6.66 -20.84 7.88
C ALA A 160 8.11 -20.38 7.70
N SER A 161 8.62 -20.52 6.47
CA SER A 161 9.93 -19.98 6.10
C SER A 161 9.87 -18.49 5.72
N ASN A 162 8.67 -17.91 5.62
CA ASN A 162 8.41 -16.53 5.23
C ASN A 162 7.70 -15.79 6.38
N ASP A 163 8.35 -14.75 6.91
CA ASP A 163 7.86 -13.98 8.05
C ASP A 163 6.63 -13.12 7.72
N ASP A 164 6.34 -12.88 6.43
CA ASP A 164 5.20 -12.09 5.97
C ASP A 164 3.93 -12.95 5.79
N LEU A 165 4.06 -14.28 5.72
CA LEU A 165 2.93 -15.18 5.51
C LEU A 165 1.84 -15.10 6.61
N PRO A 166 2.18 -15.02 7.91
CA PRO A 166 1.17 -14.84 8.95
C PRO A 166 0.38 -13.55 8.81
N ALA A 167 1.06 -12.43 8.55
CA ALA A 167 0.41 -11.14 8.34
C ALA A 167 -0.51 -11.16 7.10
N PHE A 168 -0.03 -11.80 6.02
CA PHE A 168 -0.78 -12.01 4.78
C PHE A 168 -2.10 -12.79 5.02
N LEU A 169 -2.02 -13.93 5.72
CA LEU A 169 -3.19 -14.76 5.99
C LEU A 169 -4.14 -14.10 6.99
N GLU A 170 -3.61 -13.40 8.00
CA GLU A 170 -4.41 -12.61 8.94
C GLU A 170 -5.22 -11.53 8.21
N GLU A 171 -4.58 -10.77 7.32
CA GLU A 171 -5.24 -9.74 6.52
C GLU A 171 -6.37 -10.35 5.69
N TYR A 172 -6.13 -11.49 5.03
CA TYR A 172 -7.17 -12.17 4.28
C TYR A 172 -8.35 -12.61 5.17
N ILE A 173 -8.10 -13.26 6.29
CA ILE A 173 -9.16 -13.77 7.15
C ILE A 173 -10.02 -12.63 7.69
N ARG A 174 -9.38 -11.52 8.10
CA ARG A 174 -10.07 -10.36 8.67
C ARG A 174 -10.83 -9.55 7.63
N THR A 175 -10.21 -9.31 6.47
CA THR A 175 -10.69 -8.31 5.49
C THR A 175 -11.21 -8.93 4.20
N GLY A 176 -10.67 -10.08 3.81
CA GLY A 176 -10.93 -10.77 2.55
C GLY A 176 -10.04 -10.31 1.40
N SER A 177 -8.99 -9.54 1.69
CA SER A 177 -8.03 -9.07 0.69
C SER A 177 -6.74 -9.89 0.76
N LEU A 178 -6.21 -10.29 -0.41
CA LEU A 178 -4.94 -11.01 -0.56
C LEU A 178 -3.97 -10.07 -1.30
N GLN A 179 -3.19 -9.28 -0.55
CA GLN A 179 -2.12 -8.45 -1.13
C GLN A 179 -0.79 -9.20 -1.07
N THR A 180 -0.20 -9.54 -2.22
CA THR A 180 0.96 -10.45 -2.34
C THR A 180 2.20 -9.82 -2.99
N LYS A 181 2.31 -8.49 -3.06
CA LYS A 181 3.45 -7.85 -3.73
C LYS A 181 4.31 -7.10 -2.74
N THR A 182 5.60 -7.41 -2.76
CA THR A 182 6.68 -6.62 -2.19
C THR A 182 6.91 -5.37 -3.04
N ASP A 183 7.53 -4.33 -2.48
CA ASP A 183 7.85 -3.09 -3.22
C ASP A 183 8.76 -3.39 -4.43
N ARG A 184 9.64 -4.40 -4.32
CA ARG A 184 10.44 -4.89 -5.45
C ARG A 184 9.58 -5.44 -6.60
N GLU A 185 8.51 -6.15 -6.29
CA GLU A 185 7.63 -6.76 -7.31
C GLU A 185 6.71 -5.74 -7.94
N PHE A 186 6.23 -4.77 -7.17
CA PHE A 186 5.54 -3.62 -7.73
C PHE A 186 6.49 -2.89 -8.70
N ARG A 187 7.75 -2.65 -8.32
CA ARG A 187 8.71 -1.94 -9.18
C ARG A 187 8.97 -2.71 -10.48
N ALA A 188 9.15 -4.02 -10.41
CA ALA A 188 9.32 -4.87 -11.59
C ALA A 188 8.10 -4.80 -12.54
N ASP A 189 6.90 -4.79 -11.96
CA ASP A 189 5.64 -4.64 -12.68
C ASP A 189 5.53 -3.27 -13.37
N SER A 190 5.91 -2.21 -12.65
CA SER A 190 5.92 -0.83 -13.15
C SER A 190 6.95 -0.67 -14.27
N MET A 191 8.13 -1.30 -14.16
CA MET A 191 9.14 -1.37 -15.22
C MET A 191 8.64 -2.14 -16.44
N SER A 192 7.96 -3.27 -16.24
CA SER A 192 7.36 -4.04 -17.32
C SER A 192 6.31 -3.22 -18.10
N ARG A 193 5.44 -2.50 -17.39
CA ARG A 193 4.45 -1.58 -18.02
C ARG A 193 5.13 -0.39 -18.69
N ALA A 194 6.24 0.09 -18.16
CA ALA A 194 7.00 1.18 -18.76
C ALA A 194 7.61 0.80 -20.11
N GLY A 195 7.90 -0.48 -20.36
CA GLY A 195 8.31 -0.98 -21.68
C GLY A 195 7.26 -0.79 -22.79
N ASP A 196 6.01 -0.46 -22.47
CA ASP A 196 5.01 -0.06 -23.47
C ASP A 196 5.09 1.43 -23.85
N VAL A 197 5.85 2.25 -23.10
CA VAL A 197 6.09 3.68 -23.41
C VAL A 197 6.82 3.82 -24.75
N SER A 198 7.85 3.01 -24.99
CA SER A 198 8.68 3.04 -26.20
C SER A 198 7.92 2.62 -27.46
N LYS A 199 6.81 1.88 -27.31
CA LYS A 199 5.96 1.44 -28.42
C LYS A 199 4.99 2.51 -28.90
N ASP A 200 4.81 3.60 -28.16
CA ASP A 200 3.95 4.73 -28.54
C ASP A 200 4.67 5.60 -29.60
N ALA A 201 4.84 5.07 -30.81
CA ALA A 201 5.54 5.73 -31.93
C ALA A 201 4.91 7.05 -32.41
N GLU A 202 3.72 7.42 -31.90
CA GLU A 202 2.98 8.63 -32.29
C GLU A 202 2.97 9.75 -31.24
N ARG A 203 3.61 9.57 -30.08
CA ARG A 203 3.82 10.65 -29.12
C ARG A 203 5.31 10.96 -29.04
N ASP A 204 5.72 12.12 -29.56
CA ASP A 204 6.89 12.83 -29.02
C ASP A 204 6.77 12.76 -27.50
N PHE A 205 7.75 12.18 -26.81
CA PHE A 205 7.74 11.83 -25.38
C PHE A 205 7.10 12.94 -24.52
N SER A 206 5.78 12.86 -24.34
CA SER A 206 4.98 13.89 -23.65
C SER A 206 4.73 13.52 -22.19
N ILE A 207 5.49 12.55 -21.68
CA ILE A 207 5.48 12.13 -20.28
C ILE A 207 5.82 13.35 -19.42
N LEU A 208 5.06 13.53 -18.35
CA LEU A 208 5.25 14.66 -17.44
C LEU A 208 5.09 16.04 -18.13
N GLN A 209 4.39 16.14 -19.26
CA GLN A 209 3.96 17.45 -19.75
C GLN A 209 3.00 18.11 -18.73
N THR A 210 3.19 19.42 -18.55
CA THR A 210 2.30 20.22 -17.69
C THR A 210 0.88 20.16 -18.25
N SER A 211 -0.07 19.73 -17.43
CA SER A 211 -1.47 19.76 -17.81
C SER A 211 -1.88 21.22 -18.02
N SER A 212 -2.21 21.55 -19.27
CA SER A 212 -2.52 22.93 -19.68
C SER A 212 -3.88 23.36 -19.12
N SER A 213 -3.90 23.73 -17.84
CA SER A 213 -5.01 24.43 -17.19
C SER A 213 -4.44 25.38 -16.13
N SER A 214 -4.40 26.66 -16.52
CA SER A 214 -4.12 27.86 -15.69
C SER A 214 -2.74 28.01 -15.04
N GLY A 215 -1.81 28.65 -15.76
CA GLY A 215 -1.09 29.83 -15.26
C GLY A 215 -0.29 29.77 -13.95
N GLY A 216 0.18 28.60 -13.51
CA GLY A 216 1.10 28.48 -12.37
C GLY A 216 2.53 28.80 -12.79
N SER A 217 2.94 30.07 -12.62
CA SER A 217 4.35 30.47 -12.69
C SER A 217 5.20 29.58 -11.79
N SER A 218 6.39 29.15 -12.25
CA SER A 218 7.40 28.37 -11.51
C SER A 218 8.05 29.13 -10.34
N ARG A 219 7.30 29.98 -9.63
CA ARG A 219 7.79 30.83 -8.54
C ARG A 219 6.77 30.83 -7.41
N LYS A 220 7.22 30.31 -6.26
CA LYS A 220 6.63 30.36 -4.90
C LYS A 220 5.10 30.46 -4.91
N SER A 221 4.40 29.31 -4.83
CA SER A 221 2.97 29.33 -4.53
C SER A 221 2.78 29.96 -3.15
N SER A 222 1.91 30.97 -3.08
CA SER A 222 1.54 31.60 -1.82
C SER A 222 0.74 30.59 -0.99
N ILE A 223 1.34 30.10 0.09
CA ILE A 223 0.66 29.28 1.10
C ILE A 223 -0.49 30.12 1.67
N GLN A 224 -1.73 29.72 1.40
CA GLN A 224 -2.88 30.37 2.02
C GLN A 224 -2.97 29.93 3.50
N GLU A 225 -2.50 30.79 4.41
CA GLU A 225 -2.97 30.76 5.79
C GLU A 225 -4.49 31.04 5.80
N LYS A 226 -5.31 29.98 5.86
CA LYS A 226 -6.68 30.09 6.35
C LYS A 226 -6.80 29.42 7.70
N GLY A 227 -6.37 30.16 8.72
CA GLY A 227 -6.95 30.01 10.04
C GLY A 227 -8.42 30.40 9.99
N GLN A 228 -9.34 29.42 9.93
CA GLN A 228 -10.72 29.64 10.31
C GLN A 228 -11.36 28.32 10.79
N ASN A 229 -11.58 28.27 12.11
CA ASN A 229 -12.47 27.32 12.76
C ASN A 229 -13.86 27.38 12.09
N VAL A 230 -14.25 26.32 11.39
CA VAL A 230 -15.64 26.06 11.02
C VAL A 230 -15.93 24.58 11.23
N SER A 231 -16.68 24.29 12.28
CA SER A 231 -17.38 23.02 12.47
C SER A 231 -18.42 22.85 11.35
N GLY A 232 -18.30 21.80 10.54
CA GLY A 232 -19.28 21.45 9.53
C GLY A 232 -18.78 20.33 8.64
N SER A 233 -19.50 19.22 8.60
CA SER A 233 -19.25 18.04 7.79
C SER A 233 -19.02 18.39 6.32
N VAL A 234 -17.82 18.12 5.82
CA VAL A 234 -17.49 18.04 4.39
C VAL A 234 -16.79 16.71 4.22
N HIS A 235 -17.22 15.95 3.20
CA HIS A 235 -16.77 14.60 2.88
C HIS A 235 -15.26 14.43 3.06
N GLN A 236 -14.91 13.56 4.02
CA GLN A 236 -13.56 13.10 4.28
C GLN A 236 -13.18 12.02 3.25
N ASP A 237 -13.12 12.42 1.99
CA ASP A 237 -12.39 11.71 0.93
C ASP A 237 -10.96 12.25 0.91
N SER A 238 -10.17 11.95 1.94
CA SER A 238 -8.77 12.44 1.99
C SER A 238 -7.97 11.73 3.08
N GLY A 239 -7.43 10.58 2.70
CA GLY A 239 -6.47 9.83 3.49
C GLY A 239 -5.93 8.68 2.67
N GLY A 240 -4.86 8.94 1.90
CA GLY A 240 -4.04 7.95 1.20
C GLY A 240 -4.81 6.90 0.41
N TYR A 241 -5.03 7.13 -0.89
CA TYR A 241 -5.38 6.04 -1.79
C TYR A 241 -4.20 5.03 -1.81
N PRO A 242 -4.34 3.82 -1.26
CA PRO A 242 -3.33 2.78 -1.36
C PRO A 242 -3.67 1.95 -2.58
N THR A 243 -3.33 2.46 -3.76
CA THR A 243 -3.09 1.59 -4.92
C THR A 243 -1.57 1.48 -5.03
N LYS A 244 -0.98 0.59 -4.21
CA LYS A 244 0.46 0.26 -4.26
C LYS A 244 0.85 -0.05 -5.72
N GLY A 245 1.96 0.53 -6.19
CA GLY A 245 2.41 0.54 -7.60
C GLY A 245 2.36 1.92 -8.29
N ARG A 246 1.44 2.82 -7.92
CA ARG A 246 1.39 4.18 -8.54
C ARG A 246 2.55 5.08 -8.15
N GLY A 247 3.13 4.88 -6.96
CA GLY A 247 4.34 5.58 -6.53
C GLY A 247 5.51 5.27 -7.47
N GLU A 248 5.75 3.99 -7.70
CA GLU A 248 6.80 3.53 -8.62
C GLU A 248 6.50 3.88 -10.09
N ASP A 249 5.23 3.81 -10.53
CA ASP A 249 4.87 4.28 -11.88
C ASP A 249 5.23 5.77 -12.05
N ALA A 250 5.09 6.57 -10.99
CA ALA A 250 5.49 7.98 -10.98
C ALA A 250 7.02 8.17 -10.93
N GLU A 251 7.74 7.36 -10.16
CA GLU A 251 9.20 7.33 -10.13
C GLU A 251 9.77 6.97 -11.50
N ILE A 252 9.25 5.91 -12.13
CA ILE A 252 9.69 5.46 -13.46
C ILE A 252 9.33 6.48 -14.53
N ALA A 253 8.14 7.10 -14.47
CA ALA A 253 7.80 8.21 -15.36
C ALA A 253 8.80 9.39 -15.23
N THR A 254 9.21 9.68 -14.00
CA THR A 254 10.21 10.72 -13.71
C THR A 254 11.58 10.34 -14.25
N ALA A 255 12.03 9.11 -14.04
CA ALA A 255 13.30 8.62 -14.55
C ALA A 255 13.34 8.64 -16.08
N ILE A 256 12.31 8.14 -16.76
CA ILE A 256 12.21 8.19 -18.23
C ILE A 256 12.32 9.63 -18.73
N LYS A 257 11.67 10.59 -18.07
CA LYS A 257 11.77 12.00 -18.46
C LYS A 257 13.18 12.56 -18.32
N ILE A 258 13.88 12.25 -17.23
CA ILE A 258 15.27 12.68 -17.00
C ILE A 258 16.21 12.04 -18.04
N LEU A 259 16.04 10.74 -18.30
CA LEU A 259 16.82 10.02 -19.31
C LEU A 259 16.61 10.60 -20.72
N ASP A 260 15.38 10.96 -21.06
CA ASP A 260 15.02 11.58 -22.33
C ASP A 260 15.70 12.95 -22.49
N ASP A 261 15.58 13.83 -21.49
CA ASP A 261 16.21 15.16 -21.50
C ASP A 261 17.73 15.09 -21.58
N LEU A 262 18.33 14.17 -20.81
CA LEU A 262 19.78 13.98 -20.80
C LEU A 262 20.27 13.39 -22.12
N THR A 263 19.50 12.48 -22.72
CA THR A 263 19.82 11.93 -24.04
C THR A 263 19.80 13.01 -25.11
N GLU A 264 18.78 13.86 -25.12
CA GLU A 264 18.76 14.99 -26.03
C GLU A 264 19.94 15.93 -25.78
N TRP A 265 20.29 16.18 -24.52
CA TRP A 265 21.43 17.02 -24.17
C TRP A 265 22.74 16.44 -24.71
N ILE A 266 23.02 15.16 -24.48
CA ILE A 266 24.25 14.50 -24.97
C ILE A 266 24.29 14.47 -26.49
N LYS A 267 23.19 14.13 -27.18
CA LYS A 267 23.16 14.03 -28.66
C LYS A 267 23.50 15.34 -29.39
N ARG A 268 23.43 16.50 -28.72
CA ARG A 268 23.80 17.81 -29.30
C ARG A 268 25.30 17.93 -29.55
N ASP A 269 26.13 17.40 -28.65
CA ASP A 269 27.60 17.34 -28.77
C ASP A 269 28.10 16.09 -28.02
N PRO A 270 28.00 14.89 -28.62
CA PRO A 270 28.11 13.62 -27.89
C PRO A 270 29.36 13.49 -27.04
N GLU A 271 30.53 13.68 -27.64
CA GLU A 271 31.82 13.48 -26.94
C GLU A 271 32.01 14.53 -25.84
N THR A 272 31.82 15.81 -26.16
CA THR A 272 32.02 16.90 -25.19
C THR A 272 31.03 16.84 -24.04
N HIS A 273 29.74 16.59 -24.32
CA HIS A 273 28.71 16.54 -23.30
C HIS A 273 28.81 15.28 -22.44
N TYR A 274 29.19 14.15 -23.03
CA TYR A 274 29.46 12.94 -22.26
C TYR A 274 30.67 13.12 -21.33
N ASP A 275 31.79 13.67 -21.81
CA ASP A 275 32.95 13.94 -20.95
C ASP A 275 32.58 14.89 -19.80
N ARG A 276 31.81 15.95 -20.09
CA ARG A 276 31.28 16.87 -19.06
C ARG A 276 30.35 16.17 -18.07
N PHE A 277 29.52 15.24 -18.53
CA PHE A 277 28.66 14.44 -17.65
C PHE A 277 29.50 13.56 -16.73
N VAL A 278 30.50 12.86 -17.27
CA VAL A 278 31.42 12.02 -16.49
C VAL A 278 32.13 12.84 -15.42
N GLU A 279 32.74 13.97 -15.79
CA GLU A 279 33.38 14.90 -14.85
C GLU A 279 32.41 15.37 -13.76
N HIS A 280 31.16 15.67 -14.15
CA HIS A 280 30.13 16.11 -13.22
C HIS A 280 29.74 15.02 -12.22
N ILE A 281 29.55 13.77 -12.65
CA ILE A 281 29.24 12.66 -11.75
C ILE A 281 30.39 12.40 -10.76
N TYR A 282 31.65 12.44 -11.22
CA TYR A 282 32.81 12.39 -10.30
C TYR A 282 32.78 13.54 -9.30
N SER A 283 32.39 14.75 -9.71
CA SER A 283 32.28 15.90 -8.80
C SER A 283 31.21 15.71 -7.73
N LEU A 284 30.09 15.03 -8.03
CA LEU A 284 29.05 14.72 -7.02
C LEU A 284 29.58 13.72 -5.98
N TYR A 285 30.33 12.71 -6.43
CA TYR A 285 30.99 11.74 -5.56
C TYR A 285 32.01 12.40 -4.63
N GLU A 286 32.89 13.24 -5.18
CA GLU A 286 33.88 13.99 -4.41
C GLU A 286 33.20 14.95 -3.42
N GLU A 287 32.18 15.68 -3.88
CA GLU A 287 31.44 16.63 -3.04
C GLU A 287 30.79 15.93 -1.84
N GLN A 288 30.15 14.78 -2.03
CA GLN A 288 29.50 14.07 -0.94
C GLN A 288 30.47 13.72 0.20
N SER A 289 31.75 13.48 -0.11
CA SER A 289 32.78 13.18 0.90
C SER A 289 33.11 14.38 1.80
N GLU A 290 32.77 15.60 1.36
CA GLU A 290 33.07 16.86 2.06
C GLU A 290 31.83 17.53 2.67
N ARG A 291 30.64 16.92 2.51
CA ARG A 291 29.35 17.52 2.88
C ARG A 291 28.55 16.66 3.85
N ASP A 292 27.54 17.27 4.47
CA ASP A 292 26.66 16.61 5.45
C ASP A 292 25.48 15.85 4.79
N TYR A 293 25.31 15.97 3.47
CA TYR A 293 24.33 15.23 2.66
C TYR A 293 25.01 14.20 1.76
N ALA A 294 24.21 13.24 1.29
CA ALA A 294 24.65 12.22 0.35
C ALA A 294 23.84 12.31 -0.95
N TRP A 295 24.51 12.19 -2.08
CA TRP A 295 23.93 11.96 -3.40
C TRP A 295 23.60 10.48 -3.62
N HIS A 296 24.41 9.57 -3.06
CA HIS A 296 24.19 8.12 -3.12
C HIS A 296 24.84 7.45 -1.90
N LYS A 297 24.58 6.16 -1.66
CA LYS A 297 25.40 5.34 -0.74
C LYS A 297 26.86 5.23 -1.22
N SER A 298 27.80 5.29 -0.30
CA SER A 298 29.25 5.27 -0.58
C SER A 298 29.74 3.99 -1.24
N ASP A 299 29.22 2.83 -0.82
CA ASP A 299 29.53 1.52 -1.40
C ASP A 299 29.03 1.42 -2.84
N VAL A 300 27.82 1.91 -3.13
CA VAL A 300 27.28 1.88 -4.49
C VAL A 300 28.04 2.81 -5.44
N TRP A 301 28.52 3.97 -4.97
CA TRP A 301 29.42 4.81 -5.77
C TRP A 301 30.63 4.00 -6.24
N GLU A 302 31.41 3.47 -5.30
CA GLU A 302 32.68 2.80 -5.58
C GLU A 302 32.52 1.47 -6.33
N GLU A 303 31.51 0.68 -6.00
CA GLU A 303 31.36 -0.69 -6.52
C GLU A 303 30.48 -0.77 -7.78
N GLN A 304 29.67 0.25 -8.08
CA GLN A 304 28.63 0.13 -9.10
C GLN A 304 28.49 1.30 -10.05
N ILE A 305 28.78 2.54 -9.63
CA ILE A 305 28.57 3.72 -10.47
C ILE A 305 29.87 4.15 -11.15
N LEU A 306 30.96 4.29 -10.40
CA LEU A 306 32.22 4.82 -10.95
C LEU A 306 32.81 3.91 -12.02
N ASP A 307 32.61 2.59 -11.92
CA ASP A 307 33.04 1.61 -12.91
C ASP A 307 32.27 1.69 -14.25
N LEU A 308 31.11 2.37 -14.28
CA LEU A 308 30.31 2.59 -15.49
C LEU A 308 30.76 3.84 -16.26
N LEU A 309 31.59 4.70 -15.66
CA LEU A 309 32.06 5.95 -16.26
C LEU A 309 33.33 5.69 -17.08
N GLU A 310 33.16 5.33 -18.34
CA GLU A 310 34.30 5.18 -19.26
C GLU A 310 34.71 6.52 -19.84
N SER A 311 36.00 6.85 -19.83
CA SER A 311 36.52 8.06 -20.46
C SER A 311 36.80 7.85 -21.95
N SER A 312 36.71 8.91 -22.76
CA SER A 312 37.18 8.92 -24.16
C SER A 312 36.42 7.97 -25.10
N LEU A 313 35.11 7.86 -24.91
CA LEU A 313 34.22 7.15 -25.84
C LEU A 313 34.03 7.94 -27.13
N THR A 314 33.90 7.24 -28.26
CA THR A 314 33.49 7.88 -29.51
C THR A 314 31.98 8.17 -29.50
N ALA A 315 31.51 9.09 -30.35
CA ALA A 315 30.06 9.34 -30.48
C ALA A 315 29.24 8.07 -30.75
N ASP A 316 29.76 7.13 -31.55
CA ASP A 316 29.10 5.85 -31.83
C ASP A 316 29.05 4.94 -30.59
N ASP A 317 30.13 4.93 -29.79
CA ASP A 317 30.16 4.16 -28.52
C ASP A 317 29.20 4.75 -27.48
N ILE A 318 29.10 6.08 -27.39
CA ILE A 318 28.18 6.78 -26.49
C ILE A 318 26.73 6.43 -26.85
N GLU A 319 26.37 6.51 -28.13
CA GLU A 319 25.03 6.15 -28.60
C GLU A 319 24.71 4.67 -28.30
N ALA A 320 25.65 3.77 -28.62
CA ALA A 320 25.42 2.33 -28.53
C ALA A 320 25.43 1.77 -27.11
N ARG A 321 26.18 2.40 -26.18
CA ARG A 321 26.46 1.84 -24.84
C ARG A 321 25.89 2.67 -23.71
N PHE A 322 25.84 3.98 -23.87
CA PHE A 322 25.41 4.90 -22.80
C PHE A 322 23.97 5.38 -23.00
N LEU A 323 23.58 5.68 -24.24
CA LEU A 323 22.24 6.17 -24.59
C LEU A 323 21.26 5.05 -25.00
N SER A 324 21.64 3.78 -24.81
CA SER A 324 20.84 2.60 -25.19
C SER A 324 19.66 2.32 -24.27
N TRP A 325 19.41 3.14 -23.23
CA TRP A 325 18.38 2.91 -22.22
C TRP A 325 16.96 2.71 -22.77
N ARG A 326 16.62 3.26 -23.95
CA ARG A 326 15.32 3.00 -24.59
C ARG A 326 15.18 1.54 -25.03
N THR A 327 16.26 0.96 -25.53
CA THR A 327 16.32 -0.47 -25.86
C THR A 327 16.18 -1.31 -24.59
N ASP A 328 16.83 -0.90 -23.50
CA ASP A 328 16.73 -1.57 -22.20
C ASP A 328 15.30 -1.48 -21.65
N LEU A 329 14.66 -0.32 -21.77
CA LEU A 329 13.26 -0.11 -21.39
C LEU A 329 12.30 -0.99 -22.20
N GLU A 330 12.47 -1.08 -23.53
CA GLU A 330 11.69 -1.98 -24.40
C GLU A 330 11.77 -3.45 -23.99
N GLN A 331 12.93 -3.85 -23.47
CA GLN A 331 13.21 -5.22 -23.04
C GLN A 331 12.81 -5.47 -21.57
N GLY A 332 12.35 -4.44 -20.85
CA GLY A 332 12.01 -4.52 -19.43
C GLY A 332 13.23 -4.61 -18.52
N SER A 333 14.40 -4.19 -19.00
CA SER A 333 15.70 -4.26 -18.32
C SER A 333 16.29 -2.87 -18.05
N LEU A 334 15.44 -1.85 -17.84
CA LEU A 334 15.90 -0.48 -17.59
C LEU A 334 16.86 -0.39 -16.38
N ASP A 335 16.66 -1.23 -15.37
CA ASP A 335 17.55 -1.35 -14.20
C ASP A 335 18.99 -1.78 -14.57
N ASP A 336 19.20 -2.42 -15.73
CA ASP A 336 20.54 -2.78 -16.23
C ASP A 336 21.21 -1.62 -16.98
N SER A 337 20.45 -0.58 -17.34
CA SER A 337 20.98 0.55 -18.09
C SER A 337 21.96 1.36 -17.27
N SER A 338 23.16 1.58 -17.80
CA SER A 338 24.23 2.28 -17.08
C SER A 338 23.80 3.69 -16.67
N LEU A 339 23.14 4.41 -17.58
CA LEU A 339 22.67 5.75 -17.32
C LEU A 339 21.53 5.76 -16.28
N PHE A 340 20.61 4.81 -16.30
CA PHE A 340 19.54 4.74 -15.30
C PHE A 340 20.10 4.45 -13.90
N ARG A 341 21.03 3.49 -13.76
CA ARG A 341 21.67 3.15 -12.49
C ARG A 341 22.44 4.30 -11.84
N MET A 342 22.89 5.28 -12.63
CA MET A 342 23.56 6.48 -12.11
C MET A 342 22.58 7.49 -11.50
N LEU A 343 21.31 7.45 -11.90
CA LEU A 343 20.31 8.47 -11.58
C LEU A 343 19.27 7.96 -10.56
N ASP A 344 18.93 6.67 -10.62
CA ASP A 344 17.98 6.02 -9.72
C ASP A 344 18.62 5.73 -8.36
N VAL A 345 18.03 6.32 -7.32
CA VAL A 345 18.50 6.18 -5.94
C VAL A 345 17.38 5.77 -4.96
N SER A 346 16.20 5.39 -5.47
CA SER A 346 14.99 5.05 -4.69
C SER A 346 15.04 3.72 -3.93
N GLN A 347 16.23 3.14 -3.75
CA GLN A 347 16.43 1.91 -2.98
C GLN A 347 16.02 2.11 -1.50
N GLU A 348 15.53 1.07 -0.83
CA GLU A 348 15.02 1.13 0.56
C GLU A 348 15.98 1.78 1.57
N ASP A 349 17.29 1.56 1.42
CA ASP A 349 18.34 2.19 2.25
C ASP A 349 19.02 3.40 1.56
N GLY A 350 18.39 3.97 0.54
CA GLY A 350 18.91 5.04 -0.29
C GLY A 350 19.14 6.37 0.44
N PRO A 351 19.63 7.40 -0.27
CA PRO A 351 20.01 8.68 0.32
C PRO A 351 18.82 9.53 0.79
N GLY A 352 17.57 9.03 0.73
CA GLY A 352 16.37 9.74 1.16
C GLY A 352 15.77 10.66 0.10
N PHE A 353 15.90 10.26 -1.17
CA PHE A 353 15.16 10.77 -2.31
C PHE A 353 15.17 9.71 -3.41
N ASP A 354 14.45 9.92 -4.51
CA ASP A 354 14.23 8.87 -5.52
C ASP A 354 15.19 8.97 -6.70
N MET A 355 15.49 10.19 -7.18
CA MET A 355 16.27 10.41 -8.40
C MET A 355 17.26 11.56 -8.28
N ILE A 356 18.39 11.46 -8.97
CA ILE A 356 19.30 12.58 -9.27
C ILE A 356 18.94 13.10 -10.67
N ASP A 357 18.60 14.38 -10.80
CA ASP A 357 18.42 15.04 -12.10
C ASP A 357 19.64 15.92 -12.42
N PRO A 358 20.56 15.50 -13.33
CA PRO A 358 21.79 16.24 -13.64
C PRO A 358 21.56 17.60 -14.29
N LEU A 359 20.43 17.74 -15.00
CA LEU A 359 20.04 18.99 -15.62
C LEU A 359 19.32 19.90 -14.63
N GLY A 360 18.80 19.35 -13.53
CA GLY A 360 18.00 20.05 -12.52
C GLY A 360 16.59 20.38 -13.02
N PRO A 361 15.71 20.93 -12.15
CA PRO A 361 14.28 21.08 -12.42
C PRO A 361 14.03 21.79 -13.74
N THR A 362 13.02 21.36 -14.50
CA THR A 362 12.75 21.85 -15.85
C THR A 362 12.51 23.37 -15.84
N ARG A 363 13.51 24.15 -16.28
CA ARG A 363 13.37 25.59 -16.50
C ARG A 363 12.92 25.82 -17.94
N GLN A 364 12.02 26.76 -18.16
CA GLN A 364 11.39 27.01 -19.49
C GLN A 364 12.35 27.49 -20.59
N ASP A 365 13.62 27.73 -20.27
CA ASP A 365 14.62 28.22 -21.22
C ASP A 365 15.48 27.05 -21.71
N GLY A 366 15.62 26.95 -23.04
CA GLY A 366 16.09 25.78 -23.77
C GLY A 366 17.38 25.12 -23.24
N THR A 367 17.44 23.81 -23.43
CA THR A 367 18.48 22.89 -22.91
C THR A 367 19.85 22.99 -23.58
N ALA A 368 20.03 23.86 -24.58
CA ALA A 368 21.17 23.82 -25.50
C ALA A 368 22.54 24.11 -24.84
N ASP A 369 22.60 24.99 -23.83
CA ASP A 369 23.84 25.39 -23.13
C ASP A 369 23.75 25.21 -21.61
N ARG A 370 22.86 24.33 -21.15
CA ARG A 370 22.61 24.17 -19.71
C ARG A 370 23.84 23.60 -19.01
N GLU A 371 24.35 24.30 -18.00
CA GLU A 371 25.34 23.73 -17.08
C GLU A 371 24.67 22.66 -16.21
N LEU A 372 25.40 21.57 -15.96
CA LEU A 372 24.95 20.50 -15.07
C LEU A 372 24.92 21.05 -13.65
N THR A 373 23.75 20.99 -13.02
CA THR A 373 23.45 21.64 -11.74
C THR A 373 22.62 20.72 -10.85
N SER A 374 22.99 19.43 -10.82
CA SER A 374 22.19 18.35 -10.25
C SER A 374 21.28 18.73 -9.08
N SER A 375 20.04 18.24 -9.14
CA SER A 375 19.06 18.38 -8.07
C SER A 375 18.59 16.99 -7.59
N PRO A 376 18.46 16.77 -6.27
CA PRO A 376 17.78 15.59 -5.76
C PRO A 376 16.27 15.76 -5.94
N ILE A 377 15.64 14.72 -6.47
CA ILE A 377 14.20 14.68 -6.77
C ILE A 377 13.56 13.61 -5.89
N GLU A 378 12.55 14.02 -5.14
CA GLU A 378 11.64 13.16 -4.39
C GLU A 378 10.27 13.19 -5.08
N VAL A 379 9.78 12.02 -5.48
CA VAL A 379 8.59 11.86 -6.31
C VAL A 379 7.41 11.48 -5.42
N LYS A 380 6.31 12.24 -5.53
CA LYS A 380 5.06 11.92 -4.83
C LYS A 380 3.93 11.74 -5.83
N ALA A 381 3.37 10.53 -5.86
CA ALA A 381 2.15 10.27 -6.59
C ALA A 381 0.96 10.99 -5.92
N VAL A 382 0.22 11.79 -6.68
CA VAL A 382 -0.90 12.61 -6.19
C VAL A 382 -2.17 12.40 -7.01
N GLY A 383 -3.29 12.91 -6.51
CA GLY A 383 -4.54 13.02 -7.28
C GLY A 383 -4.40 13.99 -8.46
N ARG A 384 -5.42 14.04 -9.32
CA ARG A 384 -5.39 14.88 -10.53
C ARG A 384 -5.42 16.38 -10.21
N ASP A 385 -6.19 16.78 -9.21
CA ASP A 385 -6.44 18.18 -8.87
C ASP A 385 -6.09 18.44 -7.38
N PRO A 386 -5.61 19.64 -7.03
CA PRO A 386 -5.31 20.00 -5.64
C PRO A 386 -6.59 20.14 -4.79
N PRO A 387 -6.50 20.09 -3.44
CA PRO A 387 -5.28 20.03 -2.65
C PRO A 387 -4.62 18.65 -2.63
N TYR A 388 -3.30 18.61 -2.68
CA TYR A 388 -2.50 17.40 -2.61
C TYR A 388 -2.07 17.12 -1.17
N SER A 389 -2.35 15.93 -0.66
CA SER A 389 -1.81 15.44 0.61
C SER A 389 -0.61 14.54 0.34
N ILE A 390 0.60 14.97 0.67
CA ILE A 390 1.83 14.16 0.53
C ILE A 390 2.41 13.78 1.90
N ARG A 391 3.23 12.73 1.93
CA ARG A 391 3.95 12.31 3.13
C ARG A 391 5.43 12.18 2.85
N LEU A 392 6.26 12.74 3.73
CA LEU A 392 7.70 12.53 3.74
C LEU A 392 8.08 11.56 4.85
N THR A 393 8.97 10.61 4.58
CA THR A 393 9.59 9.83 5.66
C THR A 393 10.55 10.70 6.46
N THR A 394 10.95 10.21 7.64
CA THR A 394 11.95 10.93 8.46
C THR A 394 13.29 11.06 7.73
N ASN A 395 13.68 10.04 6.95
CA ASN A 395 14.90 10.08 6.14
C ASN A 395 14.80 11.13 5.03
N GLU A 396 13.73 11.12 4.24
CA GLU A 396 13.47 12.10 3.17
C GLU A 396 13.53 13.55 3.68
N TYR A 397 12.85 13.82 4.79
CA TYR A 397 12.86 15.15 5.40
C TYR A 397 14.27 15.57 5.86
N GLN A 398 15.00 14.68 6.52
CA GLN A 398 16.35 15.00 7.00
C GLN A 398 17.29 15.31 5.85
N GLN A 399 17.15 14.58 4.74
CA GLN A 399 18.00 14.74 3.58
C GLN A 399 17.65 16.00 2.81
N CYS A 400 16.36 16.26 2.59
CA CYS A 400 15.87 17.56 2.13
C CYS A 400 16.47 18.73 2.94
N LEU A 401 16.40 18.65 4.27
CA LEU A 401 16.96 19.69 5.15
C LEU A 401 18.47 19.88 4.95
N LYS A 402 19.24 18.82 4.77
CA LYS A 402 20.70 18.90 4.56
C LYS A 402 21.05 19.55 3.21
N PHE A 403 20.33 19.21 2.14
CA PHE A 403 20.51 19.86 0.83
C PHE A 403 20.21 21.35 0.90
N VAL A 404 19.02 21.75 1.38
CA VAL A 404 18.59 23.16 1.38
C VAL A 404 19.27 24.04 2.44
N THR A 405 20.11 23.45 3.30
CA THR A 405 20.99 24.20 4.21
C THR A 405 22.38 24.39 3.65
N THR A 406 22.75 23.66 2.59
CA THR A 406 24.01 23.85 1.88
C THR A 406 23.87 25.01 0.88
N PRO A 407 24.77 26.01 0.89
CA PRO A 407 24.71 27.11 -0.06
C PRO A 407 24.75 26.64 -1.52
N GLY A 408 23.82 27.12 -2.34
CA GLY A 408 23.79 26.84 -3.77
C GLY A 408 23.21 25.48 -4.16
N ARG A 409 22.59 24.75 -3.22
CA ARG A 409 21.92 23.47 -3.46
C ARG A 409 20.41 23.62 -3.30
N ASP A 410 19.66 22.95 -4.16
CA ASP A 410 18.21 22.84 -4.09
C ASP A 410 17.77 21.41 -3.75
N TYR A 411 16.48 21.24 -3.48
CA TYR A 411 15.81 19.95 -3.36
C TYR A 411 14.42 20.07 -3.98
N VAL A 412 14.03 19.08 -4.79
CA VAL A 412 12.78 19.14 -5.56
C VAL A 412 11.80 18.08 -5.07
N LEU A 413 10.62 18.52 -4.66
CA LEU A 413 9.47 17.62 -4.51
C LEU A 413 8.67 17.66 -5.83
N ARG A 414 8.62 16.53 -6.53
CA ARG A 414 7.93 16.39 -7.81
C ARG A 414 6.61 15.66 -7.63
N LEU A 415 5.50 16.36 -7.88
CA LEU A 415 4.14 15.84 -7.77
C LEU A 415 3.67 15.29 -9.12
N VAL A 416 3.34 14.00 -9.15
CA VAL A 416 2.99 13.29 -10.38
C VAL A 416 1.61 12.66 -10.26
N TYR A 417 0.76 12.86 -11.25
CA TYR A 417 -0.50 12.14 -11.36
C TYR A 417 -0.37 10.97 -12.33
N VAL A 418 -0.64 9.76 -11.84
CA VAL A 418 -0.75 8.53 -12.64
C VAL A 418 -2.23 8.11 -12.72
N PRO A 419 -2.85 8.00 -13.92
CA PRO A 419 -4.26 7.64 -14.05
C PRO A 419 -4.62 6.22 -13.60
N GLU A 420 -5.71 6.09 -12.84
CA GLU A 420 -6.18 4.82 -12.25
C GLU A 420 -6.72 3.81 -13.26
N SER A 421 -7.28 4.29 -14.38
CA SER A 421 -8.01 3.44 -15.32
C SER A 421 -7.10 2.63 -16.26
N ASP A 422 -5.78 2.83 -16.20
CA ASP A 422 -4.83 2.24 -17.15
C ASP A 422 -3.43 1.98 -16.56
N ASN A 423 -3.04 2.64 -15.43
CA ASN A 423 -1.69 2.54 -14.81
C ASN A 423 -0.53 2.60 -15.83
N ARG A 424 -0.75 3.23 -16.98
CA ARG A 424 0.27 3.41 -18.00
C ARG A 424 1.17 4.56 -17.58
N VAL A 425 2.44 4.25 -17.35
CA VAL A 425 3.52 5.23 -17.11
C VAL A 425 3.52 6.33 -18.18
N ALA A 426 3.22 5.97 -19.43
CA ALA A 426 3.09 6.91 -20.57
C ALA A 426 2.04 8.02 -20.38
N ASN A 427 1.06 7.81 -19.50
CA ASN A 427 -0.01 8.76 -19.23
C ASN A 427 0.22 9.56 -17.93
N ALA A 428 1.37 9.39 -17.29
CA ALA A 428 1.75 10.17 -16.13
C ALA A 428 1.92 11.66 -16.50
N THR A 429 1.40 12.54 -15.65
CA THR A 429 1.45 13.99 -15.87
C THR A 429 2.10 14.69 -14.69
N LEU A 430 2.93 15.69 -14.98
CA LEU A 430 3.51 16.55 -13.96
C LEU A 430 2.41 17.48 -13.47
N GLN A 431 2.16 17.43 -12.17
CA GLN A 431 1.25 18.36 -11.52
C GLN A 431 2.01 19.60 -11.06
N GLN A 432 3.12 19.40 -10.35
CA GLN A 432 3.89 20.50 -9.79
C GLN A 432 5.32 20.06 -9.43
N ASP A 433 6.30 20.91 -9.73
CA ASP A 433 7.62 20.86 -9.08
C ASP A 433 7.67 21.92 -7.98
N ILE A 434 8.00 21.49 -6.76
CA ILE A 434 8.27 22.38 -5.63
C ILE A 434 9.77 22.41 -5.40
N VAL A 435 10.41 23.46 -5.89
CA VAL A 435 11.86 23.68 -5.73
C VAL A 435 12.11 24.39 -4.41
N LEU A 436 12.82 23.73 -3.51
CA LEU A 436 13.22 24.24 -2.21
C LEU A 436 14.68 24.67 -2.31
N GLU A 437 14.94 25.98 -2.21
CA GLU A 437 16.30 26.54 -2.34
C GLU A 437 16.91 26.90 -0.97
N SER A 438 16.10 26.85 0.08
CA SER A 438 16.52 27.25 1.41
C SER A 438 15.73 26.58 2.53
N LYS A 439 16.32 26.60 3.74
CA LYS A 439 15.63 26.23 4.98
C LYS A 439 14.36 27.05 5.24
N ALA A 440 14.25 28.26 4.70
CA ALA A 440 13.05 29.07 4.85
C ALA A 440 11.90 28.45 4.04
N ASP A 441 12.17 28.02 2.80
CA ASP A 441 11.17 27.38 1.93
C ASP A 441 10.65 26.07 2.55
N LEU A 442 11.54 25.26 3.14
CA LEU A 442 11.14 24.03 3.83
C LEU A 442 10.28 24.30 5.08
N ARG A 443 10.54 25.40 5.80
CA ARG A 443 9.73 25.80 6.97
C ARG A 443 8.38 26.40 6.60
N GLU A 444 8.32 27.07 5.46
CA GLU A 444 7.06 27.52 4.86
C GLU A 444 6.22 26.29 4.51
N LEU A 445 6.82 25.27 3.90
CA LEU A 445 6.16 24.01 3.55
C LEU A 445 5.76 23.17 4.79
N ILE A 446 6.61 23.09 5.82
CA ILE A 446 6.39 22.31 7.05
C ILE A 446 6.44 23.22 8.28
N PRO A 447 5.29 23.71 8.78
CA PRO A 447 5.24 24.51 10.00
C PRO A 447 5.77 23.73 11.21
N LEU A 448 6.64 24.38 12.02
CA LEU A 448 7.32 23.79 13.19
C LEU A 448 6.43 23.01 14.17
N ARG A 449 5.14 23.38 14.29
CA ARG A 449 4.19 22.71 15.19
C ARG A 449 3.71 21.34 14.68
N GLU A 450 3.71 21.13 13.36
CA GLU A 450 3.34 19.86 12.74
C GLU A 450 4.51 18.87 12.76
N PHE A 451 5.74 19.39 12.64
CA PHE A 451 6.97 18.61 12.75
C PHE A 451 7.08 17.84 14.08
N GLU A 452 6.86 18.50 15.22
CA GLU A 452 7.00 17.86 16.55
C GLU A 452 5.96 16.76 16.83
N ARG A 453 4.78 16.81 16.19
CA ARG A 453 3.73 15.80 16.33
C ARG A 453 4.01 14.55 15.50
N ASN A 454 4.61 14.74 14.33
CA ASN A 454 4.74 13.74 13.27
C ASN A 454 6.01 12.87 13.39
N VAL A 455 7.10 13.39 13.98
CA VAL A 455 8.35 12.63 14.24
C VAL A 455 8.13 11.39 15.13
N ARG A 456 7.06 11.32 15.92
CA ARG A 456 6.72 10.13 16.74
C ARG A 456 6.16 8.95 15.92
N GLN A 457 5.80 9.16 14.66
CA GLN A 457 5.18 8.16 13.77
C GLN A 457 6.05 7.83 12.54
N GLY A 458 7.29 8.32 12.47
CA GLY A 458 8.23 8.04 11.38
C GLY A 458 7.98 8.76 10.06
N THR A 459 6.87 9.50 9.91
CA THR A 459 6.47 10.22 8.68
C THR A 459 5.87 11.60 8.97
N ILE A 460 5.95 12.53 8.00
CA ILE A 460 5.42 13.91 8.04
C ILE A 460 4.39 14.09 6.93
N SER A 461 3.14 14.44 7.25
CA SER A 461 2.09 14.72 6.26
C SER A 461 2.00 16.21 5.93
N LEU A 462 1.71 16.55 4.67
CA LEU A 462 1.65 17.92 4.13
C LEU A 462 0.45 18.08 3.20
N ASP A 463 -0.26 19.21 3.31
CA ASP A 463 -1.32 19.60 2.39
C ASP A 463 -0.84 20.77 1.51
N ILE A 464 -0.87 20.59 0.19
CA ILE A 464 -0.39 21.54 -0.82
C ILE A 464 -1.58 21.99 -1.66
N GLY A 465 -1.81 23.30 -1.74
CA GLY A 465 -2.97 23.90 -2.40
C GLY A 465 -2.68 24.59 -3.73
#